data_AF-A0A6P0R860-F1
#
_entry.id   AF-A0A6P0R860-F1
#
_cell.length_a   1.000
_cell.length_b   1.000
_cell.length_c   1.000
_cell.angle_alpha   90.00
_cell.angle_beta   90.00
_cell.angle_gamma   90.00
#
_symmetry.space_group_name_H-M   'P 1'
#
loop_
_entity.id
_entity.type
_entity.pdbx_description
1 polymer ?
#
loop_
_entity_poly.entity_id
_entity_poly.type
_entity_poly.pdbx_seq_one_letter_code
_entity_poly.pdbx_strand_id
1 'polypeptide(L)'
;MQANELLCKRSELVEEGKVTEAIASYQAAEKIDPNQISADYWAYLCWNGSLYKKAADVMFACEKAVALNPKDSYILDSRGLARALTGDIEGAIADFQVYVEWASNEEEKAKRQEWIKALQAGGNPFTEEVLEELRN
;
A
#
# COMPACT_ATOMS: atom_id res chain seq x y z
N MET A 1 10.64 19.06 15.12
CA MET A 1 11.44 19.08 13.88
C MET A 1 11.98 17.70 13.50
N GLN A 2 12.58 16.92 14.41
CA GLN A 2 13.21 15.62 14.07
C GLN A 2 12.26 14.57 13.46
N ALA A 3 11.03 14.42 13.96
CA ALA A 3 10.07 13.48 13.37
C ALA A 3 9.61 13.86 11.95
N ASN A 4 9.47 15.16 11.67
CA ASN A 4 9.09 15.63 10.33
C ASN A 4 10.21 15.40 9.30
N GLU A 5 11.47 15.55 9.70
CA GLU A 5 12.63 15.25 8.87
C GLU A 5 12.71 13.76 8.52
N LEU A 6 12.45 12.89 9.50
CA LEU A 6 12.33 11.44 9.25
C LEU A 6 11.16 11.13 8.31
N LEU A 7 10.05 11.88 8.41
CA LEU A 7 8.90 11.75 7.52
C LEU A 7 9.15 12.24 6.09
N CYS A 8 10.05 13.20 5.88
CA CYS A 8 10.53 13.58 4.54
C CYS A 8 11.51 12.53 4.00
N LYS A 9 12.49 12.10 4.80
CA LYS A 9 13.49 11.12 4.36
C LYS A 9 12.87 9.78 3.94
N ARG A 10 11.82 9.33 4.62
CA ARG A 10 11.15 8.06 4.26
C ARG A 10 10.56 8.08 2.85
N SER A 11 10.03 9.20 2.34
CA SER A 11 9.43 9.24 1.01
C SER A 11 10.50 9.13 -0.06
N GLU A 12 11.62 9.82 0.13
CA GLU A 12 12.81 9.69 -0.73
C GLU A 12 13.30 8.23 -0.76
N LEU A 13 13.42 7.59 0.40
CA LEU A 13 13.83 6.18 0.50
C LEU A 13 12.86 5.22 -0.19
N VAL A 14 11.56 5.51 -0.13
CA VAL A 14 10.54 4.72 -0.82
C VAL A 14 10.67 4.87 -2.34
N GLU A 15 10.83 6.09 -2.84
CA GLU A 15 11.03 6.36 -4.28
C GLU A 15 12.32 5.72 -4.83
N GLU A 16 13.36 5.61 -4.00
CA GLU A 16 14.59 4.89 -4.33
C GLU A 16 14.47 3.36 -4.21
N GLY A 17 13.32 2.83 -3.78
CA GLY A 17 13.10 1.41 -3.53
C GLY A 17 13.81 0.85 -2.29
N LYS A 18 14.39 1.71 -1.45
CA LYS A 18 15.05 1.36 -0.18
C LYS A 18 14.03 1.14 0.95
N VAL A 19 13.08 0.24 0.72
CA VAL A 19 11.94 0.00 1.60
C VAL A 19 12.35 -0.32 3.03
N THR A 20 13.41 -1.12 3.25
CA THR A 20 13.88 -1.46 4.60
C THR A 20 14.32 -0.21 5.38
N GLU A 21 15.01 0.71 4.72
CA GLU A 21 15.45 1.97 5.33
C GLU A 21 14.26 2.91 5.57
N ALA A 22 13.29 2.91 4.66
CA ALA A 22 12.04 3.65 4.85
C ALA A 22 11.29 3.14 6.09
N ILE A 23 11.10 1.83 6.23
CA ILE A 23 10.47 1.20 7.43
C ILE A 23 11.16 1.68 8.71
N ALA A 24 12.49 1.64 8.76
CA ALA A 24 13.26 2.10 9.92
C ALA A 24 13.00 3.59 10.22
N SER A 25 12.88 4.42 9.19
CA SER A 25 12.57 5.85 9.32
C SER A 25 11.16 6.09 9.85
N TYR A 26 10.15 5.34 9.38
CA TYR A 26 8.79 5.38 9.94
C TYR A 26 8.76 4.98 11.41
N GLN A 27 9.43 3.88 11.76
CA GLN A 27 9.49 3.40 13.14
C GLN A 27 10.21 4.40 14.07
N ALA A 28 11.24 5.08 13.57
CA ALA A 28 11.92 6.15 14.31
C ALA A 28 11.01 7.38 14.50
N ALA A 29 10.28 7.79 13.46
CA ALA A 29 9.32 8.90 13.55
C ALA A 29 8.20 8.59 14.55
N GLU A 30 7.66 7.37 14.50
CA GLU A 30 6.59 6.92 15.40
C GLU A 30 7.01 6.92 16.88
N LYS A 31 8.26 6.57 17.17
CA LYS A 31 8.80 6.61 18.53
C LYS A 31 8.89 8.03 19.10
N ILE A 32 9.04 9.03 18.23
CA ILE A 32 9.13 10.44 18.63
C ILE A 32 7.73 11.02 18.82
N ASP A 33 6.87 10.84 17.82
CA ASP A 33 5.47 11.26 17.88
C ASP A 33 4.58 10.27 17.11
N PRO A 34 3.88 9.37 17.82
CA PRO A 34 3.04 8.37 17.18
C PRO A 34 1.80 8.97 16.51
N ASN A 35 1.37 10.18 16.90
CA ASN A 35 0.19 10.82 16.35
C ASN A 35 0.50 11.66 15.11
N GLN A 36 1.78 11.85 14.77
CA GLN A 36 2.18 12.63 13.60
C GLN A 36 2.05 11.85 12.28
N ILE A 37 2.05 10.51 12.33
CA ILE A 37 1.99 9.68 11.13
C ILE A 37 0.54 9.44 10.74
N SER A 38 0.09 10.11 9.68
CA SER A 38 -1.27 9.97 9.17
C SER A 38 -1.53 8.60 8.54
N ALA A 39 -2.81 8.28 8.35
CA ALA A 39 -3.23 7.08 7.63
C ALA A 39 -2.61 7.03 6.22
N ASP A 40 -2.58 8.16 5.52
CA ASP A 40 -1.99 8.29 4.18
C ASP A 40 -0.50 7.99 4.16
N TYR A 41 0.23 8.38 5.21
CA TYR A 41 1.65 8.08 5.31
C TYR A 41 1.86 6.57 5.47
N TRP A 42 1.06 5.91 6.30
CA TRP A 42 1.12 4.45 6.41
C TRP A 42 0.70 3.75 5.12
N ALA A 43 -0.35 4.22 4.44
CA ALA A 43 -0.81 3.69 3.17
C ALA A 43 0.25 3.85 2.06
N TYR A 44 0.96 4.98 2.05
CA TYR A 44 2.06 5.20 1.12
C TYR A 44 3.21 4.19 1.29
N LEU A 45 3.57 3.84 2.55
CA LEU A 45 4.55 2.77 2.80
C LEU A 45 4.03 1.41 2.36
N CYS A 46 2.76 1.11 2.66
CA CYS A 46 2.09 -0.12 2.28
C CYS A 46 2.11 -0.32 0.76
N TRP A 47 1.65 0.68 0.00
CA TRP A 47 1.58 0.63 -1.46
C TRP A 47 2.96 0.45 -2.07
N ASN A 48 3.87 1.40 -1.83
CA ASN A 48 5.17 1.37 -2.49
C ASN A 48 6.05 0.21 -2.02
N GLY A 49 6.03 -0.12 -0.73
CA GLY A 49 6.72 -1.30 -0.23
C GLY A 49 6.26 -2.58 -0.95
N SER A 50 4.98 -2.68 -1.24
CA SER A 50 4.42 -3.77 -2.03
C SER A 50 4.91 -3.75 -3.48
N LEU A 51 4.95 -2.57 -4.12
CA LEU A 51 5.50 -2.41 -5.48
C LEU A 51 6.97 -2.82 -5.58
N TYR A 52 7.78 -2.59 -4.55
CA TYR A 52 9.17 -3.04 -4.48
C TYR A 52 9.34 -4.46 -3.93
N LYS A 53 8.28 -5.30 -4.00
CA LYS A 53 8.28 -6.72 -3.59
C LYS A 53 8.58 -6.96 -2.11
N LYS A 54 8.23 -5.99 -1.27
CA LYS A 54 8.38 -6.04 0.18
C LYS A 54 7.03 -6.05 0.89
N ALA A 55 5.98 -6.53 0.21
CA ALA A 55 4.61 -6.58 0.71
C ALA A 55 4.50 -7.23 2.11
N ALA A 56 5.21 -8.35 2.33
CA ALA A 56 5.25 -9.01 3.64
C ALA A 56 5.86 -8.12 4.74
N ASP A 57 6.88 -7.34 4.40
CA ASP A 57 7.59 -6.48 5.34
C ASP A 57 6.78 -5.21 5.69
N VAL A 58 5.86 -4.78 4.82
CA VAL A 58 5.04 -3.57 5.01
C VAL A 58 3.59 -3.84 5.42
N MET A 59 3.19 -5.09 5.62
CA MET A 59 1.81 -5.41 6.01
C MET A 59 1.36 -4.68 7.29
N PHE A 60 2.28 -4.50 8.25
CA PHE A 60 2.01 -3.73 9.46
C PHE A 60 1.61 -2.28 9.16
N ALA A 61 2.17 -1.67 8.11
CA ALA A 61 1.84 -0.31 7.69
C ALA A 61 0.42 -0.28 7.09
N CYS A 62 0.06 -1.29 6.28
CA CYS A 62 -1.28 -1.44 5.75
C CYS A 62 -2.33 -1.53 6.87
N GLU A 63 -2.07 -2.34 7.90
CA GLU A 63 -2.98 -2.48 9.04
C GLU A 63 -3.11 -1.19 9.85
N LYS A 64 -2.01 -0.45 10.07
CA LYS A 64 -2.05 0.86 10.72
C LYS A 64 -2.85 1.88 9.93
N ALA A 65 -2.66 1.94 8.61
CA ALA A 65 -3.41 2.84 7.74
C ALA A 65 -4.92 2.58 7.85
N VAL A 66 -5.34 1.31 7.76
CA VAL A 66 -6.74 0.93 7.90
C VAL A 66 -7.28 1.19 9.31
N ALA A 67 -6.49 0.97 10.36
CA ALA A 67 -6.92 1.26 11.73
C ALA A 67 -7.20 2.76 11.95
N LEU A 68 -6.43 3.63 11.30
CA LEU A 68 -6.60 5.09 11.39
C LEU A 68 -7.74 5.60 10.52
N ASN A 69 -7.94 5.04 9.33
CA ASN A 69 -9.03 5.42 8.43
C ASN A 69 -9.59 4.20 7.68
N PRO A 70 -10.53 3.45 8.29
CA PRO A 70 -10.96 2.14 7.78
C PRO A 70 -11.89 2.19 6.58
N LYS A 71 -12.37 3.39 6.20
CA LYS A 71 -13.34 3.57 5.11
C LYS A 71 -12.73 4.22 3.86
N ASP A 72 -11.45 4.55 3.91
CA ASP A 72 -10.78 5.16 2.77
C ASP A 72 -10.48 4.11 1.71
N SER A 73 -11.08 4.28 0.54
CA SER A 73 -10.93 3.36 -0.57
C SER A 73 -9.48 3.22 -1.04
N TYR A 74 -8.69 4.30 -1.04
CA TYR A 74 -7.28 4.26 -1.48
C TYR A 74 -6.40 3.50 -0.48
N ILE A 75 -6.71 3.59 0.81
CA ILE A 75 -6.03 2.82 1.85
C ILE A 75 -6.36 1.34 1.73
N LEU A 76 -7.63 1.01 1.49
CA LEU A 76 -8.05 -0.36 1.27
C LEU A 76 -7.40 -0.93 -0.01
N ASP A 77 -7.38 -0.17 -1.09
CA ASP A 77 -6.68 -0.55 -2.33
C ASP A 77 -5.18 -0.84 -2.09
N SER A 78 -4.53 -0.01 -1.25
CA SER A 78 -3.13 -0.23 -0.86
C SER A 78 -2.94 -1.56 -0.13
N ARG A 79 -3.81 -1.87 0.84
CA ARG A 79 -3.79 -3.14 1.53
C ARG A 79 -4.14 -4.31 0.60
N GLY A 80 -5.06 -4.10 -0.34
CA GLY A 80 -5.48 -5.10 -1.32
C GLY A 80 -4.30 -5.61 -2.16
N LEU A 81 -3.45 -4.69 -2.64
CA LEU A 81 -2.21 -5.04 -3.32
C LEU A 81 -1.28 -5.87 -2.43
N ALA A 82 -1.02 -5.41 -1.21
CA ALA A 82 -0.14 -6.10 -0.27
C ALA A 82 -0.65 -7.51 0.06
N ARG A 83 -1.96 -7.66 0.25
CA ARG A 83 -2.64 -8.93 0.52
C ARG A 83 -2.52 -9.89 -0.65
N ALA A 84 -2.75 -9.44 -1.87
CA ALA A 84 -2.62 -10.29 -3.05
C ALA A 84 -1.19 -10.82 -3.20
N LEU A 85 -0.19 -9.96 -3.00
CA LEU A 85 1.23 -10.32 -3.08
C LEU A 85 1.69 -11.23 -1.94
N THR A 86 0.96 -11.28 -0.83
CA THR A 86 1.25 -12.14 0.34
C THR A 86 0.36 -13.39 0.41
N GLY A 87 -0.55 -13.56 -0.55
CA GLY A 87 -1.40 -14.74 -0.68
C GLY A 87 -2.75 -14.67 0.02
N ASP A 88 -3.12 -13.55 0.65
CA ASP A 88 -4.47 -13.29 1.15
C ASP A 88 -5.37 -12.85 -0.02
N ILE A 89 -5.69 -13.80 -0.90
CA ILE A 89 -6.42 -13.53 -2.15
C ILE A 89 -7.86 -13.08 -1.87
N GLU A 90 -8.53 -13.69 -0.90
CA GLU A 90 -9.90 -13.33 -0.53
C GLU A 90 -9.96 -11.91 0.05
N GLY A 91 -9.04 -11.58 0.96
CA GLY A 91 -8.93 -10.24 1.54
C GLY A 91 -8.56 -9.19 0.50
N ALA A 92 -7.71 -9.51 -0.47
CA ALA A 92 -7.36 -8.61 -1.57
C ALA A 92 -8.56 -8.28 -2.45
N ILE A 93 -9.33 -9.29 -2.86
CA ILE A 93 -10.53 -9.11 -3.66
C ILE A 93 -11.53 -8.21 -2.93
N ALA A 94 -11.76 -8.44 -1.64
CA ALA A 94 -12.69 -7.63 -0.84
C ALA A 94 -12.25 -6.16 -0.78
N ASP A 95 -10.95 -5.89 -0.57
CA ASP A 95 -10.42 -4.53 -0.54
C ASP A 95 -10.53 -3.82 -1.89
N PHE A 96 -10.20 -4.50 -2.99
CA PHE A 96 -10.34 -3.94 -4.33
C PHE A 96 -11.79 -3.69 -4.73
N GLN A 97 -12.73 -4.50 -4.27
CA GLN A 97 -14.15 -4.28 -4.50
C GLN A 97 -14.62 -2.96 -3.86
N VAL A 98 -14.22 -2.70 -2.61
CA VAL A 98 -14.51 -1.42 -1.97
C VAL A 98 -13.90 -0.26 -2.76
N TYR A 99 -12.66 -0.40 -3.23
CA TYR A 99 -12.06 0.64 -4.07
C TYR A 99 -12.88 0.93 -5.34
N VAL A 100 -13.30 -0.12 -6.05
CA VAL A 100 -14.10 0.00 -7.28
C VAL A 100 -15.46 0.66 -7.02
N GLU A 101 -16.07 0.43 -5.86
CA GLU A 101 -17.35 1.05 -5.49
C GLU A 101 -17.25 2.58 -5.29
N TRP A 102 -16.12 3.05 -4.76
CA TRP A 102 -15.96 4.44 -4.33
C TRP A 102 -15.12 5.30 -5.27
N ALA A 103 -14.20 4.71 -6.03
CA ALA A 103 -13.38 5.45 -6.97
C ALA A 103 -14.26 6.14 -8.01
N SER A 104 -13.87 7.35 -8.40
CA SER A 104 -14.51 8.12 -9.48
C SER A 104 -13.77 7.99 -10.81
N ASN A 105 -12.52 7.52 -10.78
CA ASN A 105 -11.70 7.30 -11.96
C ASN A 105 -12.04 5.95 -12.61
N GLU A 106 -12.65 5.99 -13.79
CA GLU A 106 -13.08 4.79 -14.51
C GLU A 106 -11.90 3.94 -15.01
N GLU A 107 -10.74 4.53 -15.30
CA GLU A 107 -9.54 3.77 -15.69
C GLU A 107 -9.00 2.97 -14.51
N GLU A 108 -8.86 3.61 -13.34
CA GLU A 108 -8.38 2.93 -12.13
C GLU A 108 -9.34 1.80 -11.70
N LYS A 109 -10.65 2.03 -11.82
CA LYS A 109 -11.68 1.00 -11.59
C LYS A 109 -11.54 -0.17 -12.54
N ALA A 110 -11.37 0.09 -13.83
CA ALA A 110 -11.19 -0.96 -14.82
C ALA A 110 -9.96 -1.83 -14.49
N LYS A 111 -8.83 -1.21 -14.11
CA LYS A 111 -7.62 -1.92 -13.68
C LYS A 111 -7.90 -2.83 -12.47
N ARG A 112 -8.55 -2.33 -11.41
CA ARG A 112 -8.89 -3.15 -10.22
C ARG A 112 -9.89 -4.26 -10.53
N GLN A 113 -10.85 -4.01 -11.42
CA GLN A 113 -11.78 -5.05 -11.89
C GLN A 113 -11.07 -6.17 -12.65
N GLU A 114 -10.05 -5.85 -13.44
CA GLU A 114 -9.20 -6.85 -14.10
C GLU A 114 -8.40 -7.66 -13.08
N TRP A 115 -7.83 -7.00 -12.07
CA TRP A 115 -7.13 -7.70 -10.98
C TRP A 115 -8.05 -8.64 -10.23
N ILE A 116 -9.25 -8.18 -9.86
CA ILE A 116 -10.26 -9.02 -9.19
C ILE A 116 -10.58 -10.26 -10.04
N LYS A 117 -10.84 -10.10 -11.35
CA LYS A 117 -11.13 -11.23 -12.25
C LYS A 117 -9.97 -12.22 -12.32
N ALA A 118 -8.74 -11.73 -12.42
CA ALA A 118 -7.55 -12.58 -12.46
C ALA A 118 -7.39 -13.38 -11.15
N LEU A 119 -7.52 -12.72 -10.00
CA LEU A 119 -7.43 -13.34 -8.68
C LEU A 119 -8.55 -14.37 -8.45
N GLN A 120 -9.78 -14.08 -8.87
CA GLN A 120 -10.92 -15.02 -8.81
C GLN A 120 -10.69 -16.27 -9.67
N ALA A 121 -9.98 -16.14 -10.79
CA ALA A 121 -9.59 -17.26 -11.64
C ALA A 121 -8.37 -18.05 -11.09
N GLY A 122 -7.84 -17.68 -9.92
CA GLY A 122 -6.63 -18.26 -9.33
C GLY A 122 -5.33 -17.80 -10.00
N GLY A 123 -5.39 -16.78 -10.84
CA GLY A 123 -4.23 -16.14 -11.45
C GLY A 123 -3.64 -15.03 -10.56
N ASN A 124 -2.39 -14.67 -10.83
CA ASN A 124 -1.75 -13.50 -10.21
C ASN A 124 -1.55 -12.40 -11.27
N PRO A 125 -2.28 -11.26 -11.18
CA PRO A 125 -2.13 -10.15 -12.12
C PRO A 125 -0.88 -9.30 -11.86
N PHE A 126 -0.20 -9.48 -10.73
CA PHE A 126 0.92 -8.62 -10.29
C PHE A 126 2.27 -9.19 -10.77
N THR A 127 2.52 -9.10 -12.07
CA THR A 127 3.82 -9.40 -12.68
C THR A 127 4.85 -8.30 -12.39
N GLU A 128 6.13 -8.55 -12.69
CA GLU A 128 7.16 -7.51 -12.58
C GLU A 128 6.79 -6.23 -13.33
N GLU A 129 6.36 -6.40 -14.56
CA GLU A 129 6.01 -5.31 -15.47
C GLU A 129 4.84 -4.49 -14.92
N VAL A 130 3.82 -5.14 -14.35
CA VAL A 130 2.70 -4.45 -13.71
C VAL A 130 3.18 -3.69 -12.47
N LEU A 131 4.04 -4.29 -11.64
CA LEU A 131 4.58 -3.61 -10.47
C LEU A 131 5.47 -2.42 -10.85
N GLU A 132 6.18 -2.48 -11.98
CA GLU A 132 6.97 -1.37 -12.53
C GLU A 132 6.09 -0.27 -13.12
N GLU A 133 5.02 -0.60 -13.84
CA GLU A 133 4.04 0.38 -14.36
C GLU A 133 3.44 1.19 -13.21
N LEU A 134 3.07 0.52 -12.11
CA LEU A 134 2.43 1.15 -10.95
C LEU A 134 3.37 2.06 -10.13
N ARG A 135 4.69 2.08 -10.41
CA ARG A 135 5.65 2.99 -9.76
C ARG A 135 5.72 4.37 -10.43
N ASN A 136 5.18 4.51 -11.65
CA ASN A 136 5.34 5.72 -12.48
C ASN A 136 4.15 6.68 -12.41
#